data_AF-A0A4Q5T6M0-F1
#
_entry.id   AF-A0A4Q5T6M0-F1
#
_cell.length_a   1.000
_cell.length_b   1.000
_cell.length_c   1.000
_cell.angle_alpha   90.00
_cell.angle_beta   90.00
_cell.angle_gamma   90.00
#
_symmetry.space_group_name_H-M   'P 1'
#
loop_
_entity.id
_entity.type
_entity.pdbx_description
1 polymer ?
#
loop_
_entity_poly.entity_id
_entity_poly.type
_entity_poly.pdbx_seq_one_letter_code
_entity_poly.pdbx_strand_id
1 'polypeptide(L)'
;DQPYAAYDIGGLATLFRTESRALARSKSPDVDALFKSADLDKALAAFRDGAWQDPAATMLGSTQETWLAHELKRSVRGGARWQVVGFGTMIGDARAAKESISWLRADAPPYLVQRTLAGAAAARAGMPMEYDNWGGYPAARARFLRDAQRAGASLIVLCGDSHNGWAFDLAQDGKPAGVEFAGQAVSSSGFESAFTPDPKVTAAALIAASPELRWCDTSRRGYMALTLTPDRASNDWVFVDTVRERSAGASVGHTANVQRGRNRIA
;
A
#
# COMPACT_ATOMS: atom_id res chain seq x y z
N ASP A 1 17.55 21.27 -1.54
CA ASP A 1 16.17 21.01 -2.04
C ASP A 1 15.32 20.37 -0.95
N GLN A 2 14.02 20.67 -0.92
CA GLN A 2 13.08 19.95 -0.05
C GLN A 2 13.00 18.47 -0.49
N PRO A 3 12.92 17.50 0.44
CA PRO A 3 12.93 16.08 0.09
C PRO A 3 11.63 15.63 -0.61
N TYR A 4 10.57 16.44 -0.54
CA TYR A 4 9.32 16.29 -1.28
C TYR A 4 9.14 17.42 -2.30
N ALA A 5 8.51 17.12 -3.44
CA ALA A 5 8.34 18.06 -4.54
C ALA A 5 7.21 17.63 -5.49
N ALA A 6 6.70 18.57 -6.28
CA ALA A 6 5.72 18.34 -7.34
C ALA A 6 6.35 18.60 -8.71
N TYR A 7 6.03 17.77 -9.70
CA TYR A 7 6.54 17.86 -11.06
C TYR A 7 5.37 17.76 -12.05
N ASP A 8 5.17 18.79 -12.86
CA ASP A 8 4.12 18.79 -13.88
C ASP A 8 4.65 18.15 -15.18
N ILE A 9 3.93 17.14 -15.69
CA ILE A 9 4.21 16.45 -16.95
C ILE A 9 3.26 17.02 -18.00
N GLY A 10 3.59 18.23 -18.48
CA GLY A 10 2.69 19.02 -19.33
C GLY A 10 1.30 19.16 -18.69
N GLY A 11 0.25 18.97 -19.49
CA GLY A 11 -1.13 18.88 -18.99
C GLY A 11 -1.59 17.46 -18.62
N LEU A 12 -0.71 16.46 -18.73
CA LEU A 12 -1.11 15.05 -18.57
C LEU A 12 -1.19 14.65 -17.10
N ALA A 13 -0.16 14.94 -16.31
CA ALA A 13 -0.11 14.52 -14.91
C ALA A 13 0.68 15.49 -14.06
N THR A 14 0.42 15.51 -12.76
CA THR A 14 1.36 16.00 -11.76
C THR A 14 1.87 14.82 -10.94
N LEU A 15 3.20 14.69 -10.83
CA LEU A 15 3.86 13.72 -9.97
C LEU A 15 4.26 14.36 -8.65
N PHE A 16 3.83 13.79 -7.54
CA PHE A 16 4.19 14.20 -6.19
C PHE A 16 5.18 13.20 -5.59
N ARG A 17 6.42 13.63 -5.41
CA ARG A 17 7.43 12.90 -4.63
C ARG A 17 7.26 13.27 -3.17
N THR A 18 7.10 12.28 -2.30
CA THR A 18 6.97 12.48 -0.85
C THR A 18 8.16 11.90 -0.09
N GLU A 19 8.28 12.26 1.19
CA GLU A 19 9.24 11.71 2.15
C GLU A 19 8.45 11.25 3.40
N SER A 20 8.49 9.97 3.72
CA SER A 20 7.69 9.39 4.81
C SER A 20 8.52 8.69 5.90
N ARG A 21 9.80 9.07 6.05
CA ARG A 21 10.75 8.40 6.95
C ARG A 21 11.60 9.40 7.74
N ALA A 22 12.39 10.21 7.05
CA ALA A 22 13.44 11.04 7.62
C ALA A 22 12.93 12.30 8.33
N LEU A 23 11.73 12.78 8.00
CA LEU A 23 11.25 14.07 8.50
C LEU A 23 10.48 13.98 9.82
N ALA A 24 9.22 13.57 9.74
CA ALA A 24 8.26 13.84 10.82
C ALA A 24 7.19 12.75 10.94
N ARG A 25 7.51 11.51 10.54
CA ARG A 25 6.66 10.36 10.79
C ARG A 25 6.53 10.15 12.30
N SER A 26 5.30 10.00 12.82
CA SER A 26 5.10 9.59 14.21
C SER A 26 5.73 8.22 14.44
N LYS A 27 6.04 7.86 15.70
CA LYS A 27 6.53 6.51 15.98
C LYS A 27 5.46 5.48 15.57
N SER A 28 5.86 4.44 14.83
CA SER A 28 4.96 3.33 14.49
C SER A 28 4.38 2.71 15.77
N PRO A 29 3.08 2.35 15.79
CA PRO A 29 2.47 1.73 16.96
C PRO A 29 3.24 0.46 17.37
N ASP A 30 3.56 0.36 18.66
CA ASP A 30 4.16 -0.84 19.23
C ASP A 30 3.04 -1.84 19.55
N VAL A 31 2.80 -2.75 18.62
CA VAL A 31 1.76 -3.79 18.74
C VAL A 31 2.27 -5.06 19.42
N ASP A 32 3.59 -5.21 19.61
CA ASP A 32 4.19 -6.42 20.18
C ASP A 32 3.73 -6.67 21.62
N ALA A 33 3.53 -5.59 22.39
CA ALA A 33 3.01 -5.66 23.74
C ALA A 33 1.58 -6.24 23.80
N LEU A 34 0.76 -6.01 22.77
CA LEU A 34 -0.62 -6.51 22.71
C LEU A 34 -0.63 -8.05 22.69
N PHE A 35 0.32 -8.67 21.98
CA PHE A 35 0.43 -10.12 21.84
C PHE A 35 0.93 -10.84 23.09
N LYS A 36 1.34 -10.10 24.12
CA LYS A 36 1.69 -10.63 25.44
C LYS A 36 0.52 -10.55 26.44
N SER A 37 -0.61 -9.96 26.04
CA SER A 37 -1.80 -9.84 26.89
C SER A 37 -2.41 -11.20 27.21
N ALA A 38 -2.86 -11.38 28.46
CA ALA A 38 -3.62 -12.57 28.88
C ALA A 38 -4.99 -12.65 28.18
N ASP A 39 -5.57 -11.51 27.81
CA ASP A 39 -6.78 -11.40 27.00
C ASP A 39 -6.43 -10.61 25.73
N LEU A 40 -6.06 -11.35 24.69
CA LEU A 40 -5.59 -10.79 23.43
C LEU A 40 -6.71 -10.07 22.67
N ASP A 41 -7.90 -10.68 22.60
CA ASP A 41 -9.00 -10.10 21.82
C ASP A 41 -9.49 -8.79 22.42
N LYS A 42 -9.55 -8.69 23.76
CA LYS A 42 -9.84 -7.43 24.45
C LYS A 42 -8.75 -6.39 24.24
N ALA A 43 -7.47 -6.78 24.29
CA ALA A 43 -6.36 -5.85 24.07
C ALA A 43 -6.36 -5.30 22.63
N LEU A 44 -6.61 -6.16 21.63
CA LEU A 44 -6.73 -5.74 20.23
C LEU A 44 -7.93 -4.83 20.02
N ALA A 45 -9.09 -5.11 20.62
CA ALA A 45 -10.26 -4.24 20.54
C ALA A 45 -9.99 -2.86 21.17
N ALA A 46 -9.40 -2.83 22.37
CA ALA A 46 -9.05 -1.58 23.05
C ALA A 46 -8.03 -0.74 22.25
N PHE A 47 -7.04 -1.39 21.64
CA PHE A 47 -6.08 -0.72 20.77
C PHE A 47 -6.76 -0.18 19.50
N ARG A 48 -7.58 -1.01 18.84
CA ARG A 48 -8.31 -0.68 17.61
C ARG A 48 -9.20 0.55 17.78
N ASP A 49 -9.92 0.62 18.90
CA ASP A 49 -10.91 1.66 19.19
C ASP A 49 -10.29 2.87 19.92
N GLY A 50 -9.00 2.81 20.25
CA GLY A 50 -8.26 3.82 21.01
C GLY A 50 -7.00 4.28 20.28
N ALA A 51 -5.84 3.86 20.76
CA ALA A 51 -4.54 4.40 20.34
C ALA A 51 -4.25 4.26 18.84
N TRP A 52 -4.80 3.25 18.16
CA TRP A 52 -4.64 3.10 16.71
C TRP A 52 -5.31 4.23 15.92
N GLN A 53 -6.37 4.85 16.48
CA GLN A 53 -7.14 5.93 15.86
C GLN A 53 -6.63 7.32 16.22
N ASP A 54 -5.41 7.45 16.77
CA ASP A 54 -4.86 8.73 17.19
C ASP A 54 -4.94 9.77 16.06
N PRO A 55 -5.74 10.84 16.19
CA PRO A 55 -5.90 11.83 15.15
C PRO A 55 -4.61 12.62 14.88
N ALA A 56 -3.68 12.67 15.84
CA ALA A 56 -2.41 13.36 15.70
C ALA A 56 -1.33 12.53 14.99
N ALA A 57 -1.51 11.21 14.86
CA ALA A 57 -0.57 10.35 14.16
C ALA A 57 -0.42 10.77 12.68
N THR A 58 0.81 10.77 12.19
CA THR A 58 1.14 11.24 10.83
C THR A 58 2.22 10.39 10.17
N MET A 59 2.10 10.18 8.85
CA MET A 59 3.10 9.52 8.02
C MET A 59 4.10 10.49 7.39
N LEU A 60 3.73 11.76 7.20
CA LEU A 60 4.50 12.74 6.44
C LEU A 60 4.91 13.97 7.25
N GLY A 61 4.34 14.16 8.45
CA GLY A 61 4.34 15.43 9.17
C GLY A 61 3.28 16.39 8.65
N SER A 62 2.73 17.23 9.54
CA SER A 62 1.66 18.19 9.21
C SER A 62 2.01 19.17 8.09
N THR A 63 3.26 19.61 8.01
CA THR A 63 3.75 20.50 6.96
C THR A 63 3.62 19.86 5.58
N GLN A 64 4.09 18.62 5.43
CA GLN A 64 4.05 17.92 4.14
C GLN A 64 2.63 17.44 3.80
N GLU A 65 1.83 17.02 4.78
CA GLU A 65 0.41 16.72 4.57
C GLU A 65 -0.35 17.95 4.03
N THR A 66 -0.13 19.12 4.63
CA THR A 66 -0.77 20.38 4.19
C THR A 66 -0.30 20.78 2.79
N TRP A 67 1.00 20.66 2.52
CA TRP A 67 1.57 20.91 1.20
C TRP A 67 0.95 19.99 0.15
N LEU A 68 0.88 18.68 0.40
CA LEU A 68 0.33 17.71 -0.54
C LEU A 68 -1.16 17.97 -0.81
N ALA A 69 -1.94 18.28 0.22
CA ALA A 69 -3.35 18.65 0.08
C ALA A 69 -3.55 19.91 -0.77
N HIS A 70 -2.67 20.91 -0.62
CA HIS A 70 -2.67 22.11 -1.45
C HIS A 70 -2.30 21.79 -2.91
N GLU A 71 -1.24 21.02 -3.11
CA GLU A 71 -0.71 20.68 -4.42
C GLU A 71 -1.64 19.79 -5.24
N LEU A 72 -2.39 18.88 -4.60
CA LEU A 72 -3.46 18.13 -5.24
C LEU A 72 -4.53 19.07 -5.82
N LYS A 73 -4.98 20.05 -5.03
CA LYS A 73 -5.97 21.05 -5.49
C LYS A 73 -5.41 21.92 -6.60
N ARG A 74 -4.14 22.34 -6.50
CA ARG A 74 -3.46 23.13 -7.55
C ARG A 74 -3.41 22.33 -8.86
N SER A 75 -2.99 21.07 -8.81
CA SER A 75 -2.88 20.19 -9.97
C SER A 75 -4.23 20.02 -10.68
N VAL A 76 -5.30 19.72 -9.94
CA VAL A 76 -6.64 19.57 -10.53
C VAL A 76 -7.13 20.90 -11.13
N ARG A 77 -6.98 22.02 -10.42
CA ARG A 77 -7.37 23.35 -10.92
C ARG A 77 -6.57 23.78 -12.15
N GLY A 78 -5.30 23.36 -12.22
CA GLY A 78 -4.42 23.58 -13.37
C GLY A 78 -4.76 22.71 -14.59
N GLY A 79 -5.71 21.78 -14.47
CA GLY A 79 -6.18 20.95 -15.57
C GLY A 79 -5.39 19.67 -15.81
N ALA A 80 -4.46 19.30 -14.92
CA ALA A 80 -3.74 18.04 -15.03
C ALA A 80 -4.70 16.84 -14.99
N ARG A 81 -4.54 15.90 -15.92
CA ARG A 81 -5.48 14.77 -16.05
C ARG A 81 -5.35 13.75 -14.91
N TRP A 82 -4.13 13.55 -14.41
CA TRP A 82 -3.81 12.59 -13.35
C TRP A 82 -3.01 13.21 -12.21
N GLN A 83 -3.27 12.76 -10.98
CA GLN A 83 -2.50 13.11 -9.80
C GLN A 83 -1.79 11.85 -9.31
N VAL A 84 -0.48 11.77 -9.54
CA VAL A 84 0.33 10.58 -9.24
C VAL A 84 1.15 10.86 -7.99
N VAL A 85 0.91 10.12 -6.91
CA VAL A 85 1.60 10.32 -5.62
C VAL A 85 2.49 9.12 -5.34
N GLY A 86 3.79 9.36 -5.14
CA GLY A 86 4.72 8.33 -4.71
C GLY A 86 4.84 8.29 -3.19
N PHE A 87 4.57 7.14 -2.57
CA PHE A 87 4.84 6.86 -1.15
C PHE A 87 5.90 5.77 -1.00
N GLY A 88 6.62 5.79 0.11
CA GLY A 88 7.61 4.74 0.42
C GLY A 88 6.99 3.38 0.70
N THR A 89 5.74 3.33 1.20
CA THR A 89 5.05 2.11 1.62
C THR A 89 3.58 2.13 1.21
N MET A 90 2.95 0.95 1.21
CA MET A 90 1.54 0.79 0.81
C MET A 90 0.57 1.57 1.70
N ILE A 91 -0.49 2.10 1.08
CA ILE A 91 -1.64 2.73 1.73
C ILE A 91 -2.89 1.86 1.72
N GLY A 92 -3.02 0.89 0.82
CA GLY A 92 -4.12 -0.05 0.78
C GLY A 92 -4.26 -0.86 2.08
N ASP A 93 -5.51 -1.14 2.47
CA ASP A 93 -5.81 -2.00 3.63
C ASP A 93 -5.55 -3.48 3.28
N ALA A 94 -4.31 -3.92 3.49
CA ALA A 94 -3.91 -5.32 3.37
C ALA A 94 -4.04 -6.04 4.72
N ARG A 95 -4.83 -7.11 4.75
CA ARG A 95 -5.07 -7.94 5.94
C ARG A 95 -4.52 -9.34 5.73
N ALA A 96 -4.07 -9.94 6.82
CA ALA A 96 -3.62 -11.32 6.79
C ALA A 96 -4.79 -12.26 6.51
N ALA A 97 -4.57 -13.25 5.66
CA ALA A 97 -5.49 -14.37 5.51
C ALA A 97 -5.54 -15.21 6.79
N LYS A 98 -6.70 -15.77 7.11
CA LYS A 98 -6.90 -16.57 8.35
C LYS A 98 -5.98 -17.80 8.38
N GLU A 99 -5.70 -18.34 7.20
CA GLU A 99 -4.91 -19.54 6.98
C GLU A 99 -3.40 -19.27 7.01
N SER A 100 -2.97 -17.99 7.01
CA SER A 100 -1.56 -17.59 6.87
C SER A 100 -0.60 -18.22 7.87
N ILE A 101 -1.06 -18.52 9.08
CA ILE A 101 -0.26 -19.20 10.11
C ILE A 101 0.15 -20.60 9.63
N SER A 102 -0.74 -21.33 8.98
CA SER A 102 -0.49 -22.70 8.49
C SER A 102 0.44 -22.73 7.26
N TRP A 103 0.71 -21.58 6.65
CA TRP A 103 1.54 -21.47 5.46
C TRP A 103 3.02 -21.34 5.78
N LEU A 104 3.35 -20.92 7.00
CA LEU A 104 4.72 -20.73 7.45
C LEU A 104 5.55 -21.99 7.21
N ARG A 105 6.71 -21.81 6.58
CA ARG A 105 7.71 -22.87 6.48
C ARG A 105 8.20 -23.27 7.87
N ALA A 106 8.55 -24.54 8.03
CA ALA A 106 9.09 -25.05 9.28
C ALA A 106 10.41 -24.37 9.70
N ASP A 107 11.17 -23.85 8.72
CA ASP A 107 12.43 -23.14 8.91
C ASP A 107 12.27 -21.60 8.88
N ALA A 108 11.03 -21.09 8.97
CA ALA A 108 10.78 -19.65 8.95
C ALA A 108 11.49 -18.96 10.15
N PRO A 109 12.21 -17.85 9.91
CA PRO A 109 12.83 -17.07 10.98
C PRO A 109 11.83 -16.66 12.08
N PRO A 110 12.22 -16.65 13.37
CA PRO A 110 11.31 -16.36 14.49
C PRO A 110 10.53 -15.04 14.34
N TYR A 111 11.16 -14.00 13.79
CA TYR A 111 10.50 -12.71 13.58
C TYR A 111 9.36 -12.78 12.55
N LEU A 112 9.46 -13.65 11.53
CA LEU A 112 8.39 -13.85 10.55
C LEU A 112 7.23 -14.65 11.13
N VAL A 113 7.53 -15.62 11.99
CA VAL A 113 6.51 -16.35 12.74
C VAL A 113 5.71 -15.37 13.62
N GLN A 114 6.41 -14.52 14.39
CA GLN A 114 5.78 -13.51 15.23
C GLN A 114 4.93 -12.52 14.41
N ARG A 115 5.46 -11.98 13.31
CA ARG A 115 4.73 -11.06 12.41
C ARG A 115 3.48 -11.71 11.82
N THR A 116 3.54 -12.99 11.45
CA THR A 116 2.40 -13.71 10.87
C THR A 116 1.31 -13.96 11.91
N LEU A 117 1.67 -14.39 13.13
CA LEU A 117 0.73 -14.56 14.24
C LEU A 117 0.06 -13.22 14.59
N ALA A 118 0.86 -12.15 14.69
CA ALA A 118 0.39 -10.80 14.97
C ALA A 118 -0.60 -10.31 13.90
N GLY A 119 -0.23 -10.43 12.62
CA GLY A 119 -1.07 -10.04 11.49
C GLY A 119 -2.39 -10.82 11.44
N ALA A 120 -2.36 -12.14 11.65
CA ALA A 120 -3.56 -12.97 11.68
C ALA A 120 -4.52 -12.58 12.83
N ALA A 121 -3.98 -12.25 14.01
CA ALA A 121 -4.77 -11.78 15.14
C ALA A 121 -5.34 -10.37 14.91
N ALA A 122 -4.53 -9.44 14.38
CA ALA A 122 -4.99 -8.11 13.98
C ALA A 122 -6.13 -8.18 12.94
N ALA A 123 -6.01 -9.07 11.94
CA ALA A 123 -7.03 -9.25 10.91
C ALA A 123 -8.39 -9.71 11.50
N ARG A 124 -8.40 -10.56 12.54
CA ARG A 124 -9.65 -10.94 13.25
C ARG A 124 -10.34 -9.75 13.92
N ALA A 125 -9.57 -8.76 14.36
CA ALA A 125 -10.10 -7.52 14.90
C ALA A 125 -10.46 -6.47 13.82
N GLY A 126 -10.25 -6.80 12.53
CA GLY A 126 -10.52 -5.91 11.40
C GLY A 126 -9.40 -4.91 11.11
N MET A 127 -8.19 -5.18 11.59
CA MET A 127 -7.00 -4.32 11.42
C MET A 127 -6.06 -4.86 10.33
N PRO A 128 -5.20 -4.01 9.73
CA PRO A 128 -4.22 -4.42 8.74
C PRO A 128 -3.12 -5.29 9.34
N MET A 129 -2.39 -5.99 8.46
CA MET A 129 -1.31 -6.89 8.88
C MET A 129 0.04 -6.21 9.16
N GLU A 130 0.18 -4.93 8.81
CA GLU A 130 1.41 -4.15 8.99
C GLU A 130 1.11 -2.77 9.59
N TYR A 131 1.99 -2.31 10.48
CA TYR A 131 1.86 -1.04 11.22
C TYR A 131 3.02 -0.07 10.96
N ASP A 132 4.10 -0.51 10.31
CA ASP A 132 5.16 0.37 9.82
C ASP A 132 4.78 1.12 8.53
N ASN A 133 3.83 0.58 7.76
CA ASN A 133 3.20 1.27 6.63
C ASN A 133 2.00 2.11 7.11
N TRP A 134 1.21 2.66 6.17
CA TRP A 134 0.03 3.47 6.49
C TRP A 134 -1.08 2.73 7.25
N GLY A 135 -1.02 1.40 7.35
CA GLY A 135 -1.89 0.60 8.20
C GLY A 135 -1.76 0.97 9.69
N GLY A 136 -0.61 1.48 10.13
CA GLY A 136 -0.42 2.02 11.48
C GLY A 136 -0.97 3.44 11.70
N TYR A 137 -1.43 4.11 10.64
CA TYR A 137 -1.75 5.54 10.66
C TYR A 137 -3.12 5.80 9.98
N PRO A 138 -4.22 5.17 10.43
CA PRO A 138 -5.52 5.25 9.77
C PRO A 138 -6.06 6.68 9.72
N ALA A 139 -5.80 7.51 10.74
CA ALA A 139 -6.19 8.91 10.73
C ALA A 139 -5.46 9.72 9.65
N ALA A 140 -4.15 9.52 9.47
CA ALA A 140 -3.36 10.16 8.42
C ALA A 140 -3.80 9.70 7.02
N ARG A 141 -4.00 8.39 6.85
CA ARG A 141 -4.56 7.80 5.62
C ARG A 141 -5.89 8.44 5.26
N ALA A 142 -6.81 8.55 6.23
CA ALA A 142 -8.12 9.14 6.02
C ALA A 142 -8.04 10.62 5.62
N ARG A 143 -7.14 11.42 6.22
CA ARG A 143 -6.91 12.82 5.81
C ARG A 143 -6.47 12.91 4.36
N PHE A 144 -5.43 12.17 3.97
CA PHE A 144 -4.92 12.17 2.60
C PHE A 144 -5.99 11.77 1.56
N LEU A 145 -6.72 10.67 1.80
CA LEU A 145 -7.75 10.20 0.87
C LEU A 145 -8.93 11.18 0.79
N ARG A 146 -9.32 11.82 1.91
CA ARG A 146 -10.32 12.90 1.92
C ARG A 146 -9.85 14.12 1.13
N ASP A 147 -8.58 14.48 1.23
CA ASP A 147 -8.03 15.61 0.47
C ASP A 147 -8.03 15.34 -1.04
N ALA A 148 -7.67 14.12 -1.46
CA ALA A 148 -7.79 13.70 -2.85
C ALA A 148 -9.25 13.73 -3.35
N GLN A 149 -10.20 13.20 -2.55
CA GLN A 149 -11.63 13.25 -2.87
C GLN A 149 -12.14 14.69 -2.98
N ARG A 150 -11.78 15.58 -2.03
CA ARG A 150 -12.17 17.00 -2.04
C ARG A 150 -11.57 17.77 -3.22
N ALA A 151 -10.37 17.40 -3.64
CA ALA A 151 -9.74 17.97 -4.82
C ALA A 151 -10.39 17.51 -6.13
N GLY A 152 -11.15 16.41 -6.12
CA GLY A 152 -11.66 15.79 -7.34
C GLY A 152 -10.54 15.12 -8.16
N ALA A 153 -9.50 14.63 -7.48
CA ALA A 153 -8.33 14.06 -8.13
C ALA A 153 -8.65 12.74 -8.85
N SER A 154 -7.99 12.53 -10.00
CA SER A 154 -7.83 11.20 -10.59
C SER A 154 -6.54 10.60 -10.03
N LEU A 155 -6.65 10.09 -8.81
CA LEU A 155 -5.50 9.72 -7.98
C LEU A 155 -4.95 8.33 -8.34
N ILE A 156 -3.63 8.28 -8.54
CA ILE A 156 -2.84 7.05 -8.60
C ILE A 156 -1.76 7.14 -7.52
N VAL A 157 -1.71 6.16 -6.63
CA VAL A 157 -0.64 6.01 -5.65
C VAL A 157 0.35 4.97 -6.16
N LEU A 158 1.64 5.27 -6.08
CA LEU A 158 2.74 4.36 -6.39
C LEU A 158 3.58 4.11 -5.14
N CYS A 159 3.91 2.84 -4.88
CA CYS A 159 4.80 2.48 -3.78
C CYS A 159 5.58 1.18 -4.03
N GLY A 160 6.41 0.80 -3.06
CA GLY A 160 7.15 -0.47 -3.02
C GLY A 160 7.23 -1.03 -1.59
N ASP A 161 8.44 -1.31 -1.12
CA ASP A 161 8.80 -1.77 0.24
C ASP A 161 8.35 -3.19 0.61
N SER A 162 7.12 -3.60 0.28
CA SER A 162 6.56 -4.89 0.68
C SER A 162 7.13 -6.13 -0.03
N HIS A 163 7.95 -5.92 -1.07
CA HIS A 163 8.58 -6.93 -1.93
C HIS A 163 7.64 -7.77 -2.80
N ASN A 164 6.34 -7.53 -2.76
CA ASN A 164 5.32 -8.22 -3.56
C ASN A 164 4.54 -7.22 -4.43
N GLY A 165 3.84 -7.69 -5.46
CA GLY A 165 3.04 -6.83 -6.34
C GLY A 165 1.61 -6.69 -5.80
N TRP A 166 1.03 -5.48 -5.83
CA TRP A 166 -0.32 -5.24 -5.31
C TRP A 166 -1.08 -4.18 -6.10
N ALA A 167 -2.40 -4.35 -6.23
CA ALA A 167 -3.30 -3.37 -6.80
C ALA A 167 -4.54 -3.18 -5.92
N PHE A 168 -4.78 -1.95 -5.46
CA PHE A 168 -5.90 -1.62 -4.57
C PHE A 168 -6.86 -0.58 -5.18
N ASP A 169 -8.14 -0.77 -4.93
CA ASP A 169 -9.15 0.30 -5.01
C ASP A 169 -9.18 1.05 -3.68
N LEU A 170 -8.67 2.28 -3.65
CA LEU A 170 -8.65 3.08 -2.42
C LEU A 170 -9.98 3.77 -2.20
N ALA A 171 -10.53 3.63 -0.99
CA ALA A 171 -11.75 4.31 -0.60
C ALA A 171 -11.63 4.95 0.78
N GLN A 172 -12.45 6.00 0.98
CA GLN A 172 -12.64 6.63 2.27
C GLN A 172 -14.08 7.12 2.38
N ASP A 173 -14.69 6.95 3.55
CA ASP A 173 -16.08 7.37 3.83
C ASP A 173 -17.10 6.86 2.79
N GLY A 174 -16.93 5.61 2.33
CA GLY A 174 -17.80 4.97 1.36
C GLY A 174 -17.66 5.45 -0.09
N LYS A 175 -16.69 6.33 -0.39
CA LYS A 175 -16.46 6.89 -1.73
C LYS A 175 -15.09 6.47 -2.28
N PRO A 176 -14.98 6.22 -3.60
CA PRO A 176 -13.68 6.00 -4.24
C PRO A 176 -12.78 7.23 -4.07
N ALA A 177 -11.50 7.02 -3.77
CA ALA A 177 -10.50 8.07 -3.62
C ALA A 177 -9.41 8.00 -4.70
N GLY A 178 -9.09 6.80 -5.18
CA GLY A 178 -8.07 6.55 -6.20
C GLY A 178 -7.73 5.07 -6.30
N VAL A 179 -6.62 4.77 -6.95
CA VAL A 179 -6.04 3.42 -6.95
C VAL A 179 -4.62 3.46 -6.39
N GLU A 180 -4.14 2.32 -5.90
CA GLU A 180 -2.73 2.11 -5.59
C GLU A 180 -2.16 0.98 -6.45
N PHE A 181 -0.98 1.23 -7.03
CA PHE A 181 -0.14 0.21 -7.64
C PHE A 181 1.16 0.11 -6.84
N ALA A 182 1.36 -1.03 -6.19
CA ALA A 182 2.56 -1.32 -5.44
C ALA A 182 3.42 -2.33 -6.20
N GLY A 183 4.69 -1.98 -6.37
CA GLY A 183 5.65 -2.79 -7.10
C GLY A 183 6.25 -3.89 -6.23
N GLN A 184 6.40 -5.06 -6.83
CA GLN A 184 7.28 -6.12 -6.34
C GLN A 184 8.73 -5.61 -6.23
N ALA A 185 9.53 -6.30 -5.42
CA ALA A 185 10.95 -5.99 -5.34
C ALA A 185 11.67 -6.30 -6.66
N VAL A 186 12.75 -5.56 -6.92
CA VAL A 186 13.69 -5.87 -8.00
C VAL A 186 14.38 -7.21 -7.74
N SER A 187 14.81 -7.47 -6.50
CA SER A 187 15.56 -8.69 -6.15
C SER A 187 15.29 -9.25 -4.75
N SER A 188 14.92 -8.41 -3.78
CA SER A 188 14.67 -8.82 -2.39
C SER A 188 13.54 -9.84 -2.27
N SER A 189 13.64 -10.81 -1.36
CA SER A 189 12.63 -11.85 -1.19
C SER A 189 11.35 -11.35 -0.50
N GLY A 190 10.22 -11.95 -0.81
CA GLY A 190 8.89 -11.61 -0.31
C GLY A 190 8.26 -12.82 0.37
N PHE A 191 6.94 -12.97 0.25
CA PHE A 191 6.20 -14.06 0.91
C PHE A 191 6.69 -15.47 0.53
N GLU A 192 7.22 -15.67 -0.69
CA GLU A 192 7.74 -16.96 -1.13
C GLU A 192 8.97 -17.45 -0.35
N SER A 193 9.63 -16.57 0.40
CA SER A 193 10.72 -16.97 1.30
C SER A 193 10.25 -17.60 2.61
N ALA A 194 8.99 -17.38 2.99
CA ALA A 194 8.47 -17.72 4.30
C ALA A 194 7.22 -18.61 4.26
N PHE A 195 6.48 -18.61 3.14
CA PHE A 195 5.26 -19.36 2.95
C PHE A 195 5.43 -20.52 1.96
N THR A 196 4.73 -21.62 2.23
CA THR A 196 4.77 -22.88 1.47
C THR A 196 3.70 -23.06 0.39
N PRO A 197 2.47 -22.49 0.48
CA PRO A 197 1.45 -22.72 -0.53
C PRO A 197 1.83 -22.15 -1.89
N ASP A 198 1.12 -22.62 -2.93
CA ASP A 198 1.16 -21.99 -4.24
C ASP A 198 0.86 -20.47 -4.10
N PRO A 199 1.68 -19.59 -4.70
CA PRO A 199 1.48 -18.15 -4.68
C PRO A 199 0.07 -17.70 -5.09
N LYS A 200 -0.60 -18.42 -5.99
CA LYS A 200 -1.99 -18.12 -6.40
C LYS A 200 -3.00 -18.39 -5.28
N VAL A 201 -2.78 -19.43 -4.46
CA VAL A 201 -3.61 -19.72 -3.28
C VAL A 201 -3.42 -18.61 -2.24
N THR A 202 -2.17 -18.23 -1.99
CA THR A 202 -1.82 -17.11 -1.11
C THR A 202 -2.49 -15.81 -1.58
N ALA A 203 -2.38 -15.48 -2.86
CA ALA A 203 -2.97 -14.28 -3.44
C ALA A 203 -4.50 -14.25 -3.33
N ALA A 204 -5.18 -15.36 -3.69
CA ALA A 204 -6.64 -15.44 -3.60
C ALA A 204 -7.16 -15.23 -2.17
N ALA A 205 -6.48 -15.81 -1.18
CA ALA A 205 -6.84 -15.66 0.22
C ALA A 205 -6.57 -14.24 0.77
N LEU A 206 -5.48 -13.58 0.35
CA LEU A 206 -5.23 -12.18 0.70
C LEU A 206 -6.28 -11.24 0.11
N ILE A 207 -6.68 -11.46 -1.16
CA ILE A 207 -7.75 -10.71 -1.82
C ILE A 207 -9.07 -10.91 -1.07
N ALA A 208 -9.41 -12.14 -0.70
CA ALA A 208 -10.62 -12.43 0.06
C ALA A 208 -10.64 -11.78 1.46
N ALA A 209 -9.47 -11.62 2.09
CA ALA A 209 -9.35 -11.03 3.42
C ALA A 209 -9.33 -9.49 3.41
N SER A 210 -9.01 -8.87 2.27
CA SER A 210 -8.67 -7.44 2.18
C SER A 210 -9.68 -6.69 1.29
N PRO A 211 -10.60 -5.86 1.86
CA PRO A 211 -11.72 -5.28 1.11
C PRO A 211 -11.34 -4.43 -0.12
N GLU A 212 -10.18 -3.77 -0.06
CA GLU A 212 -9.66 -2.88 -1.12
C GLU A 212 -8.78 -3.60 -2.14
N LEU A 213 -8.24 -4.78 -1.80
CA LEU A 213 -7.27 -5.48 -2.64
C LEU A 213 -7.97 -6.11 -3.82
N ARG A 214 -7.50 -5.81 -5.03
CA ARG A 214 -8.05 -6.35 -6.29
C ARG A 214 -7.16 -7.40 -6.92
N TRP A 215 -5.86 -7.25 -6.75
CA TRP A 215 -4.88 -8.18 -7.30
C TRP A 215 -3.59 -8.13 -6.51
N CYS A 216 -2.89 -9.25 -6.40
CA CYS A 216 -1.52 -9.30 -5.93
C CYS A 216 -0.72 -10.44 -6.57
N ASP A 217 0.60 -10.29 -6.54
CA ASP A 217 1.56 -11.36 -6.82
C ASP A 217 2.54 -11.52 -5.66
N THR A 218 2.56 -12.71 -5.08
CA THR A 218 3.27 -12.98 -3.82
C THR A 218 4.62 -13.66 -4.02
N SER A 219 5.18 -13.73 -5.24
CA SER A 219 6.39 -14.53 -5.47
C SER A 219 7.38 -14.00 -6.51
N ARG A 220 6.96 -13.23 -7.51
CA ARG A 220 7.82 -12.86 -8.66
C ARG A 220 8.52 -11.51 -8.48
N ARG A 221 9.59 -11.28 -9.26
CA ARG A 221 10.46 -10.08 -9.19
C ARG A 221 10.49 -9.32 -10.50
N GLY A 222 10.82 -8.03 -10.42
CA GLY A 222 10.93 -7.17 -11.60
C GLY A 222 10.60 -5.72 -11.27
N TYR A 223 9.75 -5.10 -12.07
CA TYR A 223 9.33 -3.70 -11.91
C TYR A 223 7.90 -3.48 -12.40
N MET A 224 7.40 -2.26 -12.26
CA MET A 224 6.14 -1.81 -12.86
C MET A 224 6.40 -0.83 -13.99
N ALA A 225 5.54 -0.84 -15.01
CA ALA A 225 5.50 0.16 -16.06
C ALA A 225 4.12 0.83 -16.09
N LEU A 226 4.06 2.11 -15.73
CA LEU A 226 2.83 2.92 -15.76
C LEU A 226 2.75 3.68 -17.08
N THR A 227 1.69 3.44 -17.85
CA THR A 227 1.35 4.20 -19.05
C THR A 227 0.15 5.10 -18.77
N LEU A 228 0.31 6.40 -19.01
CA LEU A 228 -0.74 7.41 -18.86
C LEU A 228 -1.14 7.99 -20.21
N THR A 229 -2.45 8.02 -20.45
CA THR A 229 -3.09 8.78 -21.53
C THR A 229 -4.09 9.75 -20.91
N PRO A 230 -4.63 10.74 -21.64
CA PRO A 230 -5.59 11.67 -21.06
C PRO A 230 -6.80 11.02 -20.36
N ASP A 231 -7.24 9.84 -20.83
CA ASP A 231 -8.49 9.20 -20.36
C ASP A 231 -8.28 7.82 -19.73
N ARG A 232 -7.07 7.24 -19.81
CA ARG A 232 -6.75 5.92 -19.24
C ARG A 232 -5.35 5.87 -18.64
N ALA A 233 -5.25 5.22 -17.48
CA ALA A 233 -4.00 4.72 -16.92
C ALA A 233 -3.95 3.19 -17.02
N SER A 234 -2.77 2.65 -17.33
CA SER A 234 -2.50 1.21 -17.36
C SER A 234 -1.20 0.95 -16.62
N ASN A 235 -1.21 0.04 -15.65
CA ASN A 235 -0.01 -0.39 -14.95
C ASN A 235 0.27 -1.86 -15.26
N ASP A 236 1.45 -2.12 -15.81
CA ASP A 236 1.95 -3.47 -16.08
C ASP A 236 2.91 -3.88 -14.97
N TRP A 237 2.70 -5.07 -14.39
CA TRP A 237 3.70 -5.73 -13.55
C TRP A 237 4.56 -6.61 -14.44
N VAL A 238 5.79 -6.15 -14.70
CA VAL A 238 6.78 -6.83 -15.54
C VAL A 238 7.67 -7.70 -14.67
N PHE A 239 7.70 -8.99 -14.96
CA PHE A 239 8.47 -9.96 -14.20
C PHE A 239 9.66 -10.49 -14.98
N VAL A 240 10.79 -10.64 -14.29
CA VAL A 240 11.99 -11.28 -14.83
C VAL A 240 11.98 -12.78 -14.50
N ASP A 241 12.63 -13.58 -15.34
CA ASP A 241 12.67 -15.04 -15.17
C ASP A 241 13.41 -15.46 -13.89
N THR A 242 14.51 -14.77 -13.59
CA THR A 242 15.33 -15.01 -12.40
C THR A 242 16.11 -13.75 -12.01
N VAL A 243 16.40 -13.64 -10.72
CA VAL A 243 17.29 -12.61 -10.14
C VAL A 243 18.68 -13.17 -9.80
N ARG A 244 18.90 -14.46 -10.02
CA ARG A 244 20.15 -15.17 -9.68
C ARG A 244 21.18 -15.14 -10.81
N GLU A 245 20.72 -14.96 -12.04
CA GLU A 245 21.54 -14.96 -13.24
C GLU A 245 21.19 -13.77 -14.12
N ARG A 246 22.17 -13.25 -14.87
CA ARG A 246 21.94 -12.14 -15.81
C ARG A 246 21.19 -12.67 -17.02
N SER A 247 19.99 -12.15 -17.26
CA SER A 247 19.23 -12.40 -18.48
C SER A 247 18.45 -11.14 -18.89
N ALA A 248 18.01 -11.09 -20.15
CA ALA A 248 17.11 -10.07 -20.65
C ALA A 248 15.63 -10.52 -20.61
N GLY A 249 15.36 -11.73 -20.10
CA GLY A 249 14.03 -12.32 -20.09
C GLY A 249 13.11 -11.58 -19.13
N ALA A 250 12.07 -10.95 -19.69
CA ALA A 250 11.03 -10.28 -18.93
C ALA A 250 9.69 -10.36 -19.66
N SER A 251 8.60 -10.49 -18.91
CA SER A 251 7.24 -10.53 -19.47
C SER A 251 6.25 -9.80 -18.57
N VAL A 252 5.22 -9.22 -19.19
CA VAL A 252 4.08 -8.66 -18.44
C VAL A 252 3.29 -9.82 -17.84
N GLY A 253 3.22 -9.89 -16.51
CA GLY A 253 2.45 -10.93 -15.83
C GLY A 253 1.03 -10.49 -15.45
N HIS A 254 0.79 -9.19 -15.34
CA HIS A 254 -0.54 -8.62 -15.09
C HIS A 254 -0.60 -7.17 -15.54
N THR A 255 -1.79 -6.73 -15.94
CA THR A 255 -2.09 -5.34 -16.31
C THR A 255 -3.36 -4.89 -15.59
N ALA A 256 -3.29 -3.78 -14.86
CA ALA A 256 -4.46 -3.12 -14.26
C ALA A 256 -4.78 -1.84 -15.03
N ASN A 257 -6.05 -1.63 -15.36
CA ASN A 257 -6.51 -0.46 -16.11
C ASN A 257 -7.41 0.42 -15.25
N VAL A 258 -7.31 1.74 -15.43
CA VAL A 258 -8.15 2.72 -14.75
C VAL A 258 -8.62 3.76 -15.76
N GLN A 259 -9.93 3.96 -15.84
CA GLN A 259 -10.50 5.09 -16.58
C GLN A 259 -10.43 6.36 -15.73
N ARG A 260 -10.08 7.48 -16.34
CA ARG A 260 -9.98 8.77 -15.65
C ARG A 260 -11.29 9.11 -14.92
N GLY A 261 -11.17 9.59 -13.69
CA GLY A 261 -12.31 9.97 -12.84
C GLY A 261 -13.11 8.79 -12.25
N ARG A 262 -12.86 7.53 -12.65
CA ARG A 262 -13.50 6.37 -12.00
C ARG A 262 -12.93 6.09 -10.61
N ASN A 263 -11.64 6.39 -10.41
CA ASN A 263 -10.91 6.13 -9.16
C ASN A 263 -11.04 4.68 -8.67
N ARG A 264 -11.13 3.75 -9.62
CA ARG A 264 -11.18 2.30 -9.42
C ARG A 264 -10.55 1.58 -10.60
N ILE A 265 -10.01 0.40 -10.34
CA ILE A 265 -9.54 -0.55 -11.35
C ILE A 265 -10.75 -1.09 -12.12
N ALA A 266 -10.61 -1.20 -13.45
CA ALA A 266 -11.62 -1.67 -14.39
C ALA A 266 -11.68 -3.20 -14.48
#